data_AF-A0A353HTL7-F1
#
_entry.id   AF-A0A353HTL7-F1
#
_cell.length_a   1.000
_cell.length_b   1.000
_cell.length_c   1.000
_cell.angle_alpha   90.00
_cell.angle_beta   90.00
_cell.angle_gamma   90.00
#
_symmetry.space_group_name_H-M   'P 1'
#
loop_
_entity.id
_entity.type
_entity.pdbx_description
1 polymer ?
#
loop_
_entity_poly.entity_id
_entity_poly.type
_entity_poly.pdbx_seq_one_letter_code
_entity_poly.pdbx_strand_id
1 'polypeptide(L)'
;MVQPGAATGLLGTTHLSATQRMGYGWSKSFARLVTYQDAADVYGKGGFNLIDTLFSSSALAGLDPSIATDPRFILVPPNFVAGLQNATPPTAAQIATIVNDATQQSKVKAAGALVANGTDSPLVVPGISLHLNLRGAALVQGNLAALQSATRDAAKIALVGDDLGTIEQGKLADLIVVNGNPLQDLKAAADVRLVIKNGRVFTQDEILAPARTKEQVAARRLALQAQERLCREQPHQCESEEGHAH
;
A
#
# COMPACT_ATOMS: atom_id res chain seq x y z
N MET A 1 -23.07 17.17 -4.57
CA MET A 1 -22.87 15.73 -4.29
C MET A 1 -21.38 15.47 -4.41
N VAL A 2 -20.71 15.23 -3.28
CA VAL A 2 -19.23 15.11 -3.22
C VAL A 2 -18.71 13.81 -3.87
N GLN A 3 -19.61 12.87 -4.20
CA GLN A 3 -19.32 11.61 -4.90
C GLN A 3 -20.42 11.27 -5.93
N PRO A 4 -20.47 11.92 -7.11
CA PRO A 4 -21.50 11.67 -8.12
C PRO A 4 -21.41 10.26 -8.73
N GLY A 5 -20.24 9.62 -8.66
CA GLY A 5 -20.04 8.25 -9.14
C GLY A 5 -20.93 7.20 -8.45
N ALA A 6 -21.30 7.42 -7.18
CA ALA A 6 -22.22 6.54 -6.47
C ALA A 6 -23.62 6.51 -7.11
N ALA A 7 -24.04 7.59 -7.77
CA ALA A 7 -25.32 7.66 -8.46
C ALA A 7 -25.30 7.01 -9.85
N THR A 8 -24.12 6.62 -10.37
CA THR A 8 -23.95 6.05 -11.72
C THR A 8 -23.73 4.54 -11.70
N GLY A 9 -23.95 3.87 -10.56
CA GLY A 9 -23.72 2.43 -10.40
C GLY A 9 -22.26 2.03 -10.18
N LEU A 10 -21.35 2.98 -9.91
CA LEU A 10 -20.00 2.63 -9.45
C LEU A 10 -20.06 2.03 -8.04
N LEU A 11 -19.21 1.04 -7.80
CA LEU A 11 -19.17 0.28 -6.55
C LEU A 11 -18.13 0.81 -5.55
N GLY A 12 -17.44 1.91 -5.87
CA GLY A 12 -16.47 2.51 -4.98
C GLY A 12 -15.52 3.52 -5.62
N THR A 13 -14.51 3.93 -4.85
CA THR A 13 -13.46 4.87 -5.26
C THR A 13 -12.07 4.39 -4.82
N THR A 14 -11.00 4.97 -5.40
CA THR A 14 -9.60 4.62 -5.10
C THR A 14 -8.88 5.61 -4.18
N HIS A 15 -9.47 6.79 -3.92
CA HIS A 15 -8.90 7.83 -3.07
C HIS A 15 -10.00 8.70 -2.46
N LEU A 16 -9.75 9.23 -1.27
CA LEU A 16 -10.59 10.29 -0.70
C LEU A 16 -10.09 11.70 -1.07
N SER A 17 -8.85 11.84 -1.54
CA SER A 17 -8.19 13.12 -1.79
C SER A 17 -7.11 13.08 -2.87
N ALA A 18 -7.44 12.57 -4.05
CA ALA A 18 -6.56 12.58 -5.22
C ALA A 18 -7.36 12.53 -6.52
N THR A 19 -6.66 12.63 -7.67
CA THR A 19 -7.32 12.43 -8.96
C THR A 19 -7.83 11.00 -9.08
N GLN A 20 -8.96 10.85 -9.79
CA GLN A 20 -9.55 9.55 -10.10
C GLN A 20 -9.89 9.54 -11.57
N ARG A 21 -9.99 8.35 -12.19
CA ARG A 21 -10.31 8.20 -13.61
C ARG A 21 -11.57 8.94 -14.04
N MET A 22 -12.53 9.11 -13.12
CA MET A 22 -13.79 9.81 -13.37
C MET A 22 -13.77 11.31 -13.00
N GLY A 23 -12.68 11.82 -12.41
CA GLY A 23 -12.49 13.24 -12.09
C GLY A 23 -13.09 13.73 -10.76
N TYR A 24 -13.68 12.85 -9.94
CA TYR A 24 -14.44 13.24 -8.72
C TYR A 24 -13.82 12.76 -7.39
N GLY A 25 -12.50 12.74 -7.24
CA GLY A 25 -11.80 12.18 -6.07
C GLY A 25 -11.54 13.13 -4.88
N TRP A 26 -12.16 14.31 -4.85
CA TRP A 26 -11.91 15.34 -3.83
C TRP A 26 -12.98 15.34 -2.72
N SER A 27 -12.98 14.28 -1.91
CA SER A 27 -13.92 14.15 -0.78
C SER A 27 -13.33 14.57 0.56
N LYS A 28 -12.04 14.90 0.63
CA LYS A 28 -11.42 15.60 1.77
C LYS A 28 -11.29 17.10 1.50
N SER A 29 -11.47 17.89 2.55
CA SER A 29 -11.09 19.30 2.55
C SER A 29 -9.57 19.46 2.37
N PHE A 30 -9.14 20.29 1.42
CA PHE A 30 -7.72 20.51 1.11
C PHE A 30 -6.93 21.03 2.32
N ALA A 31 -7.52 21.94 3.11
CA ALA A 31 -6.84 22.60 4.22
C ALA A 31 -6.77 21.79 5.53
N ARG A 32 -7.65 20.79 5.71
CA ARG A 32 -7.75 20.04 6.98
C ARG A 32 -7.69 18.53 6.80
N LEU A 33 -7.67 18.04 5.56
CA LEU A 33 -7.67 16.61 5.23
C LEU A 33 -8.82 15.85 5.93
N VAL A 34 -9.95 16.51 6.12
CA VAL A 34 -11.16 15.92 6.72
C VAL A 34 -12.15 15.57 5.62
N THR A 35 -12.64 14.33 5.65
CA THR A 35 -13.70 13.85 4.76
C THR A 35 -15.03 14.51 5.12
N TYR A 36 -15.71 15.09 4.14
CA TYR A 36 -17.02 15.71 4.37
C TYR A 36 -18.07 14.67 4.79
N GLN A 37 -19.00 15.07 5.65
CA GLN A 37 -20.00 14.15 6.21
C GLN A 37 -20.88 13.52 5.13
N ASP A 38 -21.24 14.27 4.09
CA ASP A 38 -22.04 13.78 2.96
C ASP A 38 -21.33 12.70 2.15
N ALA A 39 -19.99 12.70 2.10
CA ALA A 39 -19.23 11.61 1.53
C ALA A 39 -19.34 10.33 2.40
N ALA A 40 -19.22 10.45 3.73
CA ALA A 40 -19.38 9.31 4.64
C ALA A 40 -20.79 8.68 4.53
N ASP A 41 -21.83 9.49 4.39
CA ASP A 41 -23.22 9.02 4.25
C ASP A 41 -23.47 8.26 2.93
N VAL A 42 -22.70 8.55 1.86
CA VAL A 42 -22.73 7.79 0.60
C VAL A 42 -22.12 6.40 0.78
N TYR A 43 -21.00 6.29 1.50
CA TYR A 43 -20.37 5.02 1.81
C TYR A 43 -21.27 4.13 2.70
N GLY A 44 -22.02 4.72 3.63
CA GLY A 44 -22.81 3.96 4.60
C GLY A 44 -24.06 3.25 4.07
N LYS A 45 -24.39 3.40 2.77
CA LYS A 45 -25.52 2.69 2.14
C LYS A 45 -25.14 1.29 1.64
N GLY A 46 -23.90 0.83 1.86
CA GLY A 46 -23.49 -0.56 1.67
C GLY A 46 -23.19 -1.00 0.23
N GLY A 47 -23.29 -0.09 -0.75
CA GLY A 47 -23.00 -0.37 -2.17
C GLY A 47 -21.77 0.35 -2.74
N PHE A 48 -21.09 1.16 -1.93
CA PHE A 48 -19.97 2.01 -2.35
C PHE A 48 -18.80 1.81 -1.40
N ASN A 49 -17.68 1.32 -1.91
CA ASN A 49 -16.51 0.91 -1.13
C ASN A 49 -15.30 1.81 -1.39
N LEU A 50 -14.30 1.70 -0.55
CA LEU A 50 -13.08 2.49 -0.66
C LEU A 50 -11.88 1.56 -0.82
N ILE A 51 -11.17 1.69 -1.93
CA ILE A 51 -9.76 1.32 -2.00
C ILE A 51 -9.03 2.63 -1.68
N ASP A 52 -8.10 2.68 -0.74
CA ASP A 52 -7.41 3.93 -0.41
C ASP A 52 -5.91 3.73 -0.34
N THR A 53 -5.19 4.82 -0.56
CA THR A 53 -3.73 4.86 -0.57
C THR A 53 -3.26 5.91 0.44
N LEU A 54 -2.77 5.46 1.59
CA LEU A 54 -2.11 6.31 2.58
C LEU A 54 -0.69 6.64 2.10
N PHE A 55 -0.56 7.54 1.13
CA PHE A 55 0.76 8.01 0.68
C PHE A 55 1.63 8.53 1.83
N SER A 56 1.01 9.14 2.84
CA SER A 56 1.67 9.61 4.06
C SER A 56 2.40 8.49 4.82
N SER A 57 1.96 7.23 4.71
CA SER A 57 2.57 6.08 5.37
C SER A 57 3.95 5.71 4.84
N SER A 58 4.35 6.23 3.67
CA SER A 58 5.71 6.06 3.12
C SER A 58 6.81 6.46 4.11
N ALA A 59 6.56 7.48 4.94
CA ALA A 59 7.50 7.94 5.96
C ALA A 59 7.78 6.88 7.05
N LEU A 60 6.91 5.87 7.22
CA LEU A 60 7.13 4.76 8.15
C LEU A 60 8.28 3.84 7.72
N ALA A 61 8.77 3.93 6.48
CA ALA A 61 9.95 3.20 6.03
C ALA A 61 11.18 3.49 6.92
N GLY A 62 11.33 4.73 7.40
CA GLY A 62 12.44 5.11 8.27
C GLY A 62 12.40 4.49 9.67
N LEU A 63 11.30 3.84 10.06
CA LEU A 63 11.20 3.04 11.29
C LEU A 63 11.64 1.59 11.09
N ASP A 64 12.04 1.22 9.88
CA ASP A 64 12.40 -0.14 9.52
C ASP A 64 13.60 -0.21 8.55
N PRO A 65 14.82 0.08 9.05
CA PRO A 65 16.04 0.02 8.24
C PRO A 65 16.31 -1.36 7.62
N SER A 66 15.70 -2.42 8.17
CA SER A 66 15.87 -3.79 7.65
C SER A 66 15.34 -3.97 6.23
N ILE A 67 14.43 -3.09 5.77
CA ILE A 67 13.94 -3.07 4.39
C ILE A 67 15.11 -2.98 3.40
N ALA A 68 16.09 -2.13 3.66
CA ALA A 68 17.23 -1.90 2.76
C ALA A 68 18.26 -3.03 2.75
N THR A 69 18.25 -3.90 3.77
CA THR A 69 19.16 -5.04 3.89
C THR A 69 18.51 -6.38 3.55
N ASP A 70 17.20 -6.39 3.31
CA ASP A 70 16.45 -7.58 2.93
C ASP A 70 16.93 -8.14 1.56
N PRO A 71 17.11 -9.45 1.40
CA PRO A 71 17.55 -10.03 0.13
C PRO A 71 16.61 -9.75 -1.05
N ARG A 72 15.32 -9.46 -0.79
CA ARG A 72 14.33 -9.06 -1.79
C ARG A 72 14.53 -7.64 -2.30
N PHE A 73 15.38 -6.83 -1.64
CA PHE A 73 15.68 -5.46 -2.06
C PHE A 73 16.28 -5.38 -3.48
N ILE A 74 16.83 -6.48 -3.99
CA ILE A 74 17.25 -6.60 -5.40
C ILE A 74 16.10 -6.30 -6.40
N LEU A 75 14.86 -6.57 -6.01
CA LEU A 75 13.65 -6.35 -6.81
C LEU A 75 13.16 -4.89 -6.79
N VAL A 76 13.69 -4.06 -5.89
CA VAL A 76 13.29 -2.65 -5.80
C VAL A 76 13.76 -1.92 -7.06
N PRO A 77 12.86 -1.19 -7.78
CA PRO A 77 13.25 -0.41 -8.94
C PRO A 77 14.35 0.62 -8.60
N PRO A 78 15.31 0.89 -9.51
CA PRO A 78 16.48 1.72 -9.22
C PRO A 78 16.16 3.10 -8.65
N ASN A 79 15.07 3.73 -9.10
CA ASN A 79 14.65 5.03 -8.60
C ASN A 79 14.44 4.98 -7.07
N PHE A 80 13.72 3.99 -6.54
CA PHE A 80 13.29 3.97 -5.12
C PHE A 80 14.40 3.62 -4.12
N VAL A 81 15.55 3.21 -4.62
CA VAL A 81 16.65 2.69 -3.80
C VAL A 81 17.19 3.75 -2.86
N ALA A 82 17.52 4.92 -3.40
CA ALA A 82 18.12 5.99 -2.63
C ALA A 82 17.15 6.51 -1.57
N GLY A 83 15.86 6.67 -1.92
CA GLY A 83 14.82 7.06 -0.97
C GLY A 83 14.69 6.10 0.22
N LEU A 84 14.72 4.79 -0.04
CA LEU A 84 14.61 3.78 1.01
C LEU A 84 15.88 3.63 1.85
N GLN A 85 17.06 3.72 1.23
CA GLN A 85 18.34 3.65 1.95
C GLN A 85 18.57 4.86 2.86
N ASN A 86 18.06 6.03 2.47
CA ASN A 86 18.21 7.27 3.21
C ASN A 86 16.96 7.63 4.03
N ALA A 87 15.99 6.73 4.15
CA ALA A 87 14.76 6.97 4.89
C ALA A 87 15.07 7.24 6.37
N THR A 88 14.58 8.37 6.88
CA THR A 88 14.73 8.75 8.29
C THR A 88 13.44 8.52 9.06
N PRO A 89 13.52 8.25 10.38
CA PRO A 89 12.33 8.13 11.21
C PRO A 89 11.39 9.34 11.04
N PRO A 90 10.06 9.10 10.92
CA PRO A 90 9.09 10.16 10.69
C PRO A 90 9.03 11.13 11.86
N THR A 91 8.87 12.41 11.55
CA THR A 91 8.60 13.46 12.53
C THR A 91 7.22 13.27 13.17
N ALA A 92 6.99 13.90 14.33
CA ALA A 92 5.67 13.91 14.98
C ALA A 92 4.56 14.46 14.06
N ALA A 93 4.88 15.46 13.22
CA ALA A 93 3.95 16.01 12.25
C ALA A 93 3.58 15.00 11.16
N GLN A 94 4.55 14.24 10.63
CA GLN A 94 4.27 13.17 9.66
C GLN A 94 3.44 12.05 10.28
N ILE A 95 3.73 11.65 11.53
CA ILE A 95 2.90 10.68 12.26
C ILE A 95 1.46 11.19 12.42
N ALA A 96 1.28 12.47 12.78
CA ALA A 96 -0.05 13.07 12.91
C ALA A 96 -0.82 13.05 11.57
N THR A 97 -0.16 13.31 10.45
CA THR A 97 -0.75 13.20 9.11
C THR A 97 -1.19 11.76 8.81
N ILE A 98 -0.33 10.77 9.08
CA ILE A 98 -0.65 9.35 8.88
C ILE A 98 -1.88 8.95 9.70
N VAL A 99 -1.91 9.34 10.98
CA VAL A 99 -3.04 9.07 11.88
C VAL A 99 -4.32 9.74 11.37
N ASN A 100 -4.24 10.98 10.88
CA ASN A 100 -5.39 11.65 10.32
C ASN A 100 -5.93 10.94 9.06
N ASP A 101 -5.06 10.52 8.14
CA ASP A 101 -5.46 9.76 6.95
C ASP A 101 -6.12 8.43 7.31
N ALA A 102 -5.50 7.65 8.20
CA ALA A 102 -6.05 6.40 8.70
C ALA A 102 -7.38 6.61 9.45
N THR A 103 -7.55 7.76 10.12
CA THR A 103 -8.82 8.14 10.76
C THR A 103 -9.92 8.38 9.73
N GLN A 104 -9.60 8.99 8.58
CA GLN A 104 -10.59 9.16 7.51
C GLN A 104 -11.05 7.82 6.94
N GLN A 105 -10.12 6.88 6.71
CA GLN A 105 -10.47 5.51 6.32
C GLN A 105 -11.36 4.82 7.37
N SER A 106 -11.00 4.98 8.66
CA SER A 106 -11.77 4.39 9.75
C SER A 106 -13.20 4.92 9.81
N LYS A 107 -13.43 6.20 9.49
CA LYS A 107 -14.78 6.78 9.40
C LYS A 107 -15.60 6.14 8.28
N VAL A 108 -15.00 5.96 7.10
CA VAL A 108 -15.65 5.29 5.96
C VAL A 108 -16.00 3.85 6.31
N LYS A 109 -15.08 3.12 6.95
CA LYS A 109 -15.33 1.77 7.45
C LYS A 109 -16.46 1.73 8.48
N ALA A 110 -16.44 2.65 9.44
CA ALA A 110 -17.48 2.75 10.48
C ALA A 110 -18.86 3.13 9.91
N ALA A 111 -18.91 3.83 8.77
CA ALA A 111 -20.15 4.10 8.07
C ALA A 111 -20.78 2.83 7.45
N GLY A 112 -20.01 1.75 7.27
CA GLY A 112 -20.50 0.47 6.74
C GLY A 112 -19.92 0.07 5.39
N ALA A 113 -19.00 0.86 4.82
CA ALA A 113 -18.29 0.49 3.60
C ALA A 113 -17.15 -0.51 3.88
N LEU A 114 -16.83 -1.33 2.88
CA LEU A 114 -15.57 -2.05 2.87
C LEU A 114 -14.43 -1.07 2.55
N VAL A 115 -13.30 -1.28 3.21
CA VAL A 115 -12.07 -0.52 2.97
C VAL A 115 -10.94 -1.49 2.64
N ALA A 116 -10.30 -1.28 1.48
CA ALA A 116 -9.09 -1.96 1.10
C ALA A 116 -7.89 -1.01 1.01
N ASN A 117 -6.72 -1.49 1.41
CA ASN A 117 -5.49 -0.73 1.26
C ASN A 117 -4.84 -1.01 -0.10
N GLY A 118 -4.78 0.01 -0.94
CA GLY A 118 -4.04 0.06 -2.19
C GLY A 118 -2.74 0.85 -2.04
N THR A 119 -1.98 0.99 -3.13
CA THR A 119 -0.70 1.72 -3.11
C THR A 119 -0.52 2.73 -4.22
N ASP A 120 -1.28 2.62 -5.31
CA ASP A 120 -1.02 3.36 -6.55
C ASP A 120 0.37 3.07 -7.17
N SER A 121 0.92 1.87 -6.91
CA SER A 121 2.14 1.41 -7.57
C SER A 121 1.94 1.40 -9.11
N PRO A 122 2.91 1.85 -9.92
CA PRO A 122 4.30 2.09 -9.54
C PRO A 122 4.65 3.56 -9.20
N LEU A 123 3.69 4.43 -8.84
CA LEU A 123 4.02 5.77 -8.34
C LEU A 123 4.84 5.72 -7.04
N VAL A 124 4.60 4.70 -6.23
CA VAL A 124 5.33 4.36 -5.01
C VAL A 124 6.04 3.02 -5.17
N VAL A 125 6.96 2.71 -4.24
CA VAL A 125 7.74 1.46 -4.30
C VAL A 125 6.84 0.21 -4.27
N PRO A 126 6.90 -0.66 -5.30
CA PRO A 126 6.13 -1.90 -5.32
C PRO A 126 6.51 -2.86 -4.18
N GLY A 127 5.52 -3.59 -3.67
CA GLY A 127 5.68 -4.58 -2.59
C GLY A 127 5.82 -3.94 -1.20
N ILE A 128 6.77 -3.03 -1.01
CA ILE A 128 7.05 -2.39 0.28
C ILE A 128 5.90 -1.46 0.70
N SER A 129 5.38 -0.64 -0.24
CA SER A 129 4.37 0.37 0.07
C SER A 129 3.08 -0.22 0.64
N LEU A 130 2.69 -1.43 0.24
CA LEU A 130 1.49 -2.09 0.78
C LEU A 130 1.66 -2.36 2.28
N HIS A 131 2.82 -2.89 2.69
CA HIS A 131 3.11 -3.11 4.11
C HIS A 131 3.15 -1.79 4.90
N LEU A 132 3.65 -0.70 4.32
CA LEU A 132 3.63 0.62 4.95
C LEU A 132 2.20 1.16 5.12
N ASN A 133 1.35 1.00 4.11
CA ASN A 133 -0.07 1.36 4.17
C ASN A 133 -0.79 0.59 5.28
N LEU A 134 -0.54 -0.72 5.39
CA LEU A 134 -1.07 -1.56 6.47
C LEU A 134 -0.62 -1.07 7.85
N ARG A 135 0.67 -0.73 8.02
CA ARG A 135 1.20 -0.16 9.27
C ARG A 135 0.54 1.18 9.61
N GLY A 136 0.35 2.05 8.63
CA GLY A 136 -0.35 3.33 8.80
C GLY A 136 -1.80 3.16 9.23
N ALA A 137 -2.56 2.29 8.53
CA ALA A 137 -3.95 1.98 8.86
C ALA A 137 -4.09 1.39 10.28
N ALA A 138 -3.15 0.54 10.68
CA ALA A 138 -3.16 -0.12 11.99
C ALA A 138 -2.97 0.83 13.18
N LEU A 139 -2.37 2.02 12.98
CA LEU A 139 -2.26 3.05 14.02
C LEU A 139 -3.62 3.52 14.57
N VAL A 140 -4.69 3.35 13.78
CA VAL A 140 -6.05 3.75 14.16
C VAL A 140 -6.98 2.54 14.24
N GLN A 141 -6.93 1.66 13.25
CA GLN A 141 -7.92 0.57 13.10
C GLN A 141 -7.50 -0.73 13.80
N GLY A 142 -6.24 -0.84 14.22
CA GLY A 142 -5.64 -2.07 14.75
C GLY A 142 -5.19 -3.05 13.68
N ASN A 143 -4.29 -3.96 14.07
CA ASN A 143 -3.60 -4.88 13.16
C ASN A 143 -4.55 -5.81 12.38
N LEU A 144 -5.58 -6.36 13.06
CA LEU A 144 -6.55 -7.25 12.42
C LEU A 144 -7.33 -6.55 11.29
N ALA A 145 -7.80 -5.33 11.55
CA ALA A 145 -8.56 -4.57 10.56
C ALA A 145 -7.70 -4.17 9.36
N ALA A 146 -6.43 -3.81 9.60
CA ALA A 146 -5.46 -3.57 8.53
C ALA A 146 -5.24 -4.84 7.69
N LEU A 147 -4.99 -6.00 8.30
CA LEU A 147 -4.82 -7.26 7.56
C LEU A 147 -6.06 -7.64 6.74
N GLN A 148 -7.26 -7.46 7.30
CA GLN A 148 -8.53 -7.69 6.60
C GLN A 148 -8.68 -6.79 5.37
N SER A 149 -8.19 -5.55 5.44
CA SER A 149 -8.23 -4.60 4.31
C SER A 149 -7.41 -5.05 3.10
N ALA A 150 -6.34 -5.85 3.29
CA ALA A 150 -5.54 -6.40 2.19
C ALA A 150 -5.95 -7.83 1.80
N THR A 151 -6.92 -8.43 2.49
CA THR A 151 -7.34 -9.82 2.27
C THR A 151 -8.84 -9.87 2.01
N ARG A 152 -9.65 -10.12 3.04
CA ARG A 152 -11.11 -10.31 2.95
C ARG A 152 -11.81 -9.12 2.28
N ASP A 153 -11.53 -7.90 2.74
CA ASP A 153 -12.26 -6.71 2.29
C ASP A 153 -11.85 -6.36 0.84
N ALA A 154 -10.57 -6.51 0.48
CA ALA A 154 -10.08 -6.36 -0.89
C ALA A 154 -10.72 -7.37 -1.86
N ALA A 155 -10.80 -8.65 -1.47
CA ALA A 155 -11.40 -9.69 -2.31
C ALA A 155 -12.90 -9.44 -2.55
N LYS A 156 -13.63 -9.00 -1.51
CA LYS A 156 -15.03 -8.61 -1.63
C LYS A 156 -15.22 -7.40 -2.54
N ILE A 157 -14.37 -6.37 -2.41
CA ILE A 157 -14.41 -5.19 -3.29
C ILE A 157 -14.13 -5.57 -4.74
N ALA A 158 -13.21 -6.51 -4.97
CA ALA A 158 -12.87 -7.02 -6.29
C ALA A 158 -13.87 -8.05 -6.86
N LEU A 159 -14.98 -8.32 -6.15
CA LEU A 159 -16.02 -9.28 -6.53
C LEU A 159 -15.53 -10.73 -6.72
N VAL A 160 -14.45 -11.10 -6.00
CA VAL A 160 -13.85 -12.45 -6.00
C VAL A 160 -13.79 -13.04 -4.58
N GLY A 161 -14.61 -12.49 -3.67
CA GLY A 161 -14.63 -12.90 -2.26
C GLY A 161 -15.09 -14.35 -2.03
N ASP A 162 -15.80 -14.93 -3.00
CA ASP A 162 -16.20 -16.34 -2.98
C ASP A 162 -15.04 -17.26 -3.37
N ASP A 163 -14.08 -16.76 -4.16
CA ASP A 163 -12.92 -17.52 -4.64
C ASP A 163 -11.69 -17.38 -3.75
N LEU A 164 -11.45 -16.21 -3.14
CA LEU A 164 -10.24 -15.93 -2.36
C LEU A 164 -10.44 -14.86 -1.27
N GLY A 165 -9.38 -14.61 -0.48
CA GLY A 165 -9.31 -13.54 0.52
C GLY A 165 -9.54 -13.99 1.97
N THR A 166 -9.98 -15.23 2.18
CA THR A 166 -10.06 -15.88 3.49
C THR A 166 -9.68 -17.36 3.39
N ILE A 167 -9.30 -17.96 4.52
CA ILE A 167 -8.96 -19.38 4.59
C ILE A 167 -10.24 -20.16 4.91
N GLU A 168 -10.92 -20.62 3.88
CA GLU A 168 -12.19 -21.35 3.95
C GLU A 168 -12.19 -22.51 2.95
N GLN A 169 -12.92 -23.59 3.27
CA GLN A 169 -13.05 -24.72 2.37
C GLN A 169 -13.70 -24.29 1.04
N GLY A 170 -13.14 -24.75 -0.08
CA GLY A 170 -13.65 -24.45 -1.42
C GLY A 170 -13.00 -23.23 -2.09
N LYS A 171 -12.27 -22.40 -1.33
CA LYS A 171 -11.51 -21.26 -1.87
C LYS A 171 -10.14 -21.66 -2.41
N LEU A 172 -9.58 -20.80 -3.24
CA LEU A 172 -8.21 -20.93 -3.74
C LEU A 172 -7.22 -20.96 -2.58
N ALA A 173 -6.23 -21.86 -2.69
CA ALA A 173 -5.13 -21.94 -1.74
C ALA A 173 -4.08 -20.84 -2.03
N ASP A 174 -4.49 -19.59 -1.82
CA ASP A 174 -3.67 -18.38 -1.90
C ASP A 174 -3.31 -17.93 -0.48
N LEU A 175 -2.09 -18.25 -0.04
CA LEU A 175 -1.64 -18.09 1.34
C LEU A 175 -0.25 -17.47 1.37
N ILE A 176 0.05 -16.75 2.45
CA ILE A 176 1.42 -16.40 2.83
C ILE A 176 1.71 -16.99 4.19
N VAL A 177 2.91 -17.53 4.36
CA VAL A 177 3.42 -17.97 5.66
C VAL A 177 4.43 -16.93 6.11
N VAL A 178 4.19 -16.33 7.27
CA VAL A 178 5.06 -15.29 7.85
C VAL A 178 5.74 -15.82 9.10
N ASN A 179 6.91 -15.27 9.41
CA ASN A 179 7.56 -15.50 10.68
C ASN A 179 7.21 -14.37 11.67
N GLY A 180 6.80 -14.76 12.88
CA GLY A 180 6.22 -13.85 13.86
C GLY A 180 4.69 -13.74 13.76
N ASN A 181 4.09 -12.93 14.65
CA ASN A 181 2.64 -12.77 14.73
C ASN A 181 2.21 -11.35 14.28
N PRO A 182 1.58 -11.20 13.10
CA PRO A 182 1.19 -9.90 12.57
C PRO A 182 0.04 -9.24 13.34
N LEU A 183 -0.66 -9.97 14.22
CA LEU A 183 -1.64 -9.39 15.13
C LEU A 183 -0.97 -8.68 16.31
N GLN A 184 0.26 -9.06 16.67
CA GLN A 184 1.05 -8.43 17.74
C GLN A 184 1.99 -7.35 17.20
N ASP A 185 2.73 -7.66 16.13
CA ASP A 185 3.59 -6.71 15.42
C ASP A 185 3.36 -6.83 13.91
N LEU A 186 2.74 -5.81 13.33
CA LEU A 186 2.38 -5.81 11.92
C LEU A 186 3.61 -5.81 10.99
N LYS A 187 4.82 -5.51 11.49
CA LYS A 187 6.06 -5.73 10.72
C LYS A 187 6.23 -7.19 10.31
N ALA A 188 5.78 -8.14 11.14
CA ALA A 188 5.83 -9.57 10.86
C ALA A 188 5.09 -9.95 9.56
N ALA A 189 4.08 -9.18 9.14
CA ALA A 189 3.39 -9.42 7.87
C ALA A 189 4.33 -9.35 6.64
N ALA A 190 5.46 -8.63 6.75
CA ALA A 190 6.46 -8.53 5.69
C ALA A 190 7.55 -9.62 5.76
N ASP A 191 7.67 -10.36 6.87
CA ASP A 191 8.63 -11.46 7.06
C ASP A 191 8.07 -12.77 6.47
N VAL A 192 7.77 -12.74 5.16
CA VAL A 192 7.16 -13.85 4.41
C VAL A 192 8.19 -14.94 4.14
N ARG A 193 7.95 -16.15 4.63
CA ARG A 193 8.81 -17.33 4.43
C ARG A 193 8.42 -18.15 3.20
N LEU A 194 7.12 -18.28 2.96
CA LEU A 194 6.56 -19.03 1.84
C LEU A 194 5.36 -18.28 1.27
N VAL A 195 5.20 -18.36 -0.05
CA VAL A 195 3.99 -17.95 -0.75
C VAL A 195 3.37 -19.21 -1.34
N ILE A 196 2.07 -19.41 -1.13
CA ILE A 196 1.31 -20.47 -1.76
C ILE A 196 0.33 -19.79 -2.69
N LYS A 197 0.37 -20.12 -3.98
CA LYS A 197 -0.53 -19.55 -4.99
C LYS A 197 -1.22 -20.70 -5.72
N ASN A 198 -2.55 -20.74 -5.64
CA ASN A 198 -3.38 -21.81 -6.16
C ASN A 198 -2.85 -23.20 -5.75
N GLY A 199 -2.45 -23.34 -4.48
CA GLY A 199 -1.91 -24.58 -3.92
C GLY A 199 -0.45 -24.88 -4.26
N ARG A 200 0.19 -24.12 -5.16
CA ARG A 200 1.63 -24.25 -5.46
C ARG A 200 2.46 -23.43 -4.48
N VAL A 201 3.40 -24.09 -3.82
CA VAL A 201 4.35 -23.44 -2.90
C VAL A 201 5.48 -22.77 -3.69
N PHE A 202 5.86 -21.58 -3.26
CA PHE A 202 6.99 -20.79 -3.73
C PHE A 202 7.82 -20.35 -2.52
N THR A 203 9.09 -20.72 -2.53
CA THR A 203 10.11 -20.23 -1.59
C THR A 203 10.63 -18.87 -2.02
N GLN A 204 11.22 -18.11 -1.08
CA GLN A 204 11.88 -16.86 -1.44
C GLN A 204 13.01 -17.07 -2.46
N ASP A 205 13.78 -18.16 -2.36
CA ASP A 205 14.86 -18.42 -3.30
C ASP A 205 14.34 -18.69 -4.72
N GLU A 206 13.23 -19.41 -4.86
CA GLU A 206 12.58 -19.59 -6.18
C GLU A 206 12.09 -18.27 -6.76
N ILE A 207 11.49 -17.41 -5.94
CA ILE A 207 11.01 -16.08 -6.36
C ILE A 207 12.18 -15.18 -6.77
N LEU A 208 13.30 -15.25 -6.06
CA LEU A 208 14.47 -14.39 -6.30
C LEU A 208 15.44 -14.94 -7.34
N ALA A 209 15.38 -16.24 -7.66
CA ALA A 209 16.30 -16.89 -8.59
C ALA A 209 16.42 -16.15 -9.94
N PRO A 210 15.33 -15.70 -10.61
CA PRO A 210 15.44 -14.96 -11.86
C PRO A 210 16.23 -13.64 -11.74
N ALA A 211 16.08 -12.94 -10.61
CA ALA A 211 16.76 -11.65 -10.36
C ALA A 211 18.24 -11.82 -9.94
N ARG A 212 18.64 -13.01 -9.50
CA ARG A 212 20.00 -13.31 -9.00
C ARG A 212 20.96 -13.87 -10.06
N THR A 213 20.53 -14.00 -11.31
CA THR A 213 21.43 -14.40 -12.41
C THR A 213 22.55 -13.37 -12.60
N LYS A 214 23.72 -13.80 -13.11
CA LYS A 214 24.87 -12.89 -13.29
C LYS A 214 24.52 -11.73 -14.22
N GLU A 215 23.75 -12.01 -15.25
CA GLU A 215 23.26 -11.06 -16.24
C GLU A 215 22.34 -10.02 -15.59
N GLN A 216 21.36 -10.45 -14.79
CA GLN A 216 20.43 -9.53 -14.12
C GLN A 216 21.13 -8.70 -13.03
N VAL A 217 22.06 -9.29 -12.28
CA VAL A 217 22.86 -8.55 -11.29
C VAL A 217 23.74 -7.49 -11.97
N ALA A 218 24.34 -7.81 -13.13
CA ALA A 218 25.11 -6.84 -13.90
C ALA A 218 24.22 -5.72 -14.46
N ALA A 219 23.07 -6.06 -15.05
CA ALA A 219 22.11 -5.09 -15.56
C ALA A 219 21.59 -4.17 -14.45
N ARG A 220 21.29 -4.72 -13.27
CA ARG A 220 20.85 -3.97 -12.10
C ARG A 220 21.90 -2.95 -11.64
N ARG A 221 23.19 -3.33 -11.63
CA ARG A 221 24.30 -2.42 -11.28
C ARG A 221 24.38 -1.24 -12.25
N LEU A 222 24.29 -1.51 -13.55
CA LEU A 222 24.30 -0.45 -14.57
C LEU A 222 23.10 0.48 -14.41
N ALA A 223 21.92 -0.08 -14.12
CA ALA A 223 20.70 0.72 -13.88
C ALA A 223 20.81 1.63 -12.64
N LEU A 224 21.45 1.16 -11.55
CA LEU A 224 21.75 2.01 -10.39
C LEU A 224 22.66 3.18 -10.75
N GLN A 225 23.77 2.89 -11.45
CA GLN A 225 24.72 3.92 -11.86
C GLN A 225 24.09 4.95 -12.80
N ALA A 226 23.23 4.49 -13.72
CA ALA A 226 22.47 5.37 -14.60
C ALA A 226 21.50 6.26 -13.82
N GLN A 227 20.79 5.71 -12.83
CA GLN A 227 19.89 6.48 -11.96
C GLN A 227 20.67 7.52 -11.14
N GLU A 228 21.77 7.13 -10.49
CA GLU A 228 22.63 8.06 -9.74
C GLU A 228 23.17 9.19 -10.62
N ARG A 229 23.53 8.88 -11.87
CA ARG A 229 23.96 9.87 -12.85
C ARG A 229 22.83 10.82 -13.21
N LEU A 230 21.64 10.28 -13.49
CA LEU A 230 20.45 11.07 -13.81
C LEU A 230 20.13 12.06 -12.68
N CYS A 231 20.10 11.60 -11.43
CA CYS A 231 19.79 12.47 -10.30
C CYS A 231 20.85 13.54 -10.05
N ARG A 232 22.10 13.28 -10.44
CA ARG A 232 23.18 14.28 -10.37
C ARG A 232 23.07 15.35 -11.46
N GLU A 233 22.73 14.94 -12.67
CA GLU A 233 22.63 15.84 -13.84
C GLU A 233 21.29 16.60 -13.87
N GLN A 234 20.21 15.97 -13.41
CA GLN A 234 18.84 16.47 -13.44
C GLN A 234 18.11 16.15 -12.11
N PRO A 235 18.44 16.86 -11.00
CA PRO A 235 17.88 16.55 -9.68
C PRO A 235 16.35 16.56 -9.62
N HIS A 236 15.70 17.48 -10.35
CA HIS A 236 14.25 17.61 -10.45
C HIS A 236 13.54 16.38 -11.04
N GLN A 237 14.25 15.45 -11.70
CA GLN A 237 13.66 14.20 -12.19
C GLN A 237 13.71 13.06 -11.17
N CYS A 238 14.41 13.27 -10.05
CA CYS A 238 14.52 12.29 -8.97
C CYS A 238 13.85 12.75 -7.67
N GLU A 239 13.53 14.04 -7.57
CA GLU A 239 12.70 14.59 -6.52
C GLU A 239 11.28 14.70 -7.07
N SER A 240 10.29 14.00 -6.48
CA SER A 240 8.91 14.32 -6.82
C SER A 240 8.54 15.67 -6.20
N GLU A 241 7.84 16.51 -6.96
CA GLU A 241 7.33 17.81 -6.51
C GLU A 241 6.40 17.68 -5.27
N GLU A 242 5.97 16.46 -4.92
CA GLU A 242 5.03 16.13 -3.84
C GLU A 242 5.68 15.40 -2.64
N GLY A 243 7.01 15.23 -2.61
CA GLY A 243 7.70 14.63 -1.47
C GLY A 243 7.55 13.11 -1.35
N HIS A 244 7.07 12.45 -2.41
CA HIS A 244 7.19 11.00 -2.58
C HIS A 244 8.61 10.69 -3.06
N ALA A 245 9.46 10.18 -2.18
CA ALA A 245 10.81 9.78 -2.58
C ALA A 245 10.70 8.75 -3.70
N HIS A 246 11.16 9.13 -4.89
CA HIS A 246 11.25 8.24 -6.02
C HIS A 246 12.31 7.20 -5.83
#